data_AF-A0A243BEL2-F1
#
_entry.id   AF-A0A243BEL2-F1
#
_cell.length_a   1.000
_cell.length_b   1.000
_cell.length_c   1.000
_cell.angle_alpha   90.00
_cell.angle_beta   90.00
_cell.angle_gamma   90.00
#
_symmetry.space_group_name_H-M   'P 1'
#
loop_
_entity.id
_entity.type
_entity.pdbx_description
1 polymer ?
#
loop_
_entity_poly.entity_id
_entity_poly.type
_entity_poly.pdbx_seq_one_letter_code
_entity_poly.pdbx_strand_id
1 'polypeptide(L)'
;MNVKGILERVFEKVNKENVIHIIKEYMPSWEPTKEQKNKNDFKDTFTSLEQLIQEKDIEDFIEMAVMTRMVGLPAYTYKVGSMDFLNKESDKYVKIDEIVNISFQNKYVISIESHSNEDETLSLQLRVKEYLEKYSRGSRDPLGLAAVYKIKCSLDKENKIFTIHSGNHQVQEVIKAFIISKLNCSIENYRIKEHINQSWQIGNASFKTALLLDFTLNRLKNKGISPRFAEIKFNTKKKKQKKDGIRNITINGNNLISSQLACEYISLGCDIISFKVEMTYKGTDLSVAFYLKGNDYDILKIVILNTEDNSLKSDLIEMIQEEYILMCDKGISNLEETRELLTTIYDRFTKQGDKILNSVIQSSTLRNVELIASVLTSLDSDNDEIVSVLKEFSQLNKTILDSVGYDSIDENLNKINHFIGFDDSDIDLEDEDQVQEDIVSSI
;
A
#
# COMPACT_ATOMS: atom_id res chain seq x y z
N MET A 1 -4.38 -33.49 22.81
CA MET A 1 -4.58 -32.17 22.17
C MET A 1 -4.38 -31.08 23.22
N ASN A 2 -3.63 -30.01 22.94
CA ASN A 2 -3.36 -28.94 23.92
C ASN A 2 -4.51 -27.92 23.94
N VAL A 3 -5.60 -28.25 24.66
CA VAL A 3 -6.81 -27.40 24.75
C VAL A 3 -6.51 -26.06 25.41
N LYS A 4 -5.70 -26.04 26.47
CA LYS A 4 -5.23 -24.81 27.11
C LYS A 4 -4.60 -23.83 26.13
N GLY A 5 -3.65 -24.32 25.31
CA GLY A 5 -2.97 -23.49 24.32
C GLY A 5 -3.90 -23.00 23.20
N ILE A 6 -4.95 -23.76 22.87
CA ILE A 6 -6.00 -23.30 21.94
C ILE A 6 -6.79 -22.15 22.59
N LEU A 7 -7.23 -22.32 23.84
CA LEU A 7 -7.97 -21.30 24.58
C LEU A 7 -7.17 -20.01 24.79
N GLU A 8 -5.87 -20.11 25.07
CA GLU A 8 -4.99 -18.94 25.15
C GLU A 8 -4.96 -18.15 23.82
N ARG A 9 -4.87 -18.84 22.67
CA ARG A 9 -4.92 -18.21 21.35
C ARG A 9 -6.29 -17.61 21.02
N VAL A 10 -7.38 -18.30 21.38
CA VAL A 10 -8.74 -17.78 21.23
C VAL A 10 -8.90 -16.51 22.05
N PHE A 11 -8.46 -16.54 23.31
CA PHE A 11 -8.53 -15.42 24.21
C PHE A 11 -7.88 -14.19 23.61
N GLU A 12 -6.68 -14.28 23.02
CA GLU A 12 -6.02 -13.16 22.35
C GLU A 12 -6.86 -12.57 21.20
N LYS A 13 -7.60 -13.42 20.47
CA LYS A 13 -8.37 -13.02 19.28
C LYS A 13 -9.77 -12.48 19.52
N VAL A 14 -10.44 -12.83 20.61
CA VAL A 14 -11.81 -12.33 20.87
C VAL A 14 -11.80 -11.02 21.66
N ASN A 15 -12.86 -10.21 21.57
CA ASN A 15 -13.03 -9.03 22.42
C ASN A 15 -13.54 -9.43 23.82
N LYS A 16 -13.59 -8.47 24.75
CA LYS A 16 -14.00 -8.71 26.14
C LYS A 16 -15.42 -9.27 26.23
N GLU A 17 -16.33 -8.74 25.42
CA GLU A 17 -17.74 -9.11 25.41
C GLU A 17 -17.91 -10.58 25.01
N ASN A 18 -17.21 -11.03 23.96
CA ASN A 18 -17.24 -12.42 23.53
C ASN A 18 -16.55 -13.35 24.54
N VAL A 19 -15.48 -12.92 25.21
CA VAL A 19 -14.87 -13.69 26.31
C VAL A 19 -15.90 -13.95 27.41
N ILE A 20 -16.63 -12.92 27.84
CA ILE A 20 -17.67 -13.04 28.87
C ILE A 20 -18.79 -13.96 28.38
N HIS A 21 -19.23 -13.81 27.13
CA HIS A 21 -20.28 -14.66 26.57
C HIS A 21 -19.89 -16.14 26.59
N ILE A 22 -18.68 -16.48 26.13
CA ILE A 22 -18.21 -17.87 26.08
C ILE A 22 -18.09 -18.44 27.49
N ILE A 23 -17.57 -17.67 28.47
CA ILE A 23 -17.54 -18.13 29.86
C ILE A 23 -18.94 -18.42 30.36
N LYS A 24 -19.93 -17.56 30.08
CA LYS A 24 -21.32 -17.77 30.50
C LYS A 24 -21.99 -18.97 29.81
N GLU A 25 -21.63 -19.32 28.59
CA GLU A 25 -22.16 -20.52 27.93
C GLU A 25 -21.76 -21.80 28.67
N TYR A 26 -20.51 -21.88 29.13
CA TYR A 26 -19.99 -23.06 29.83
C TYR A 26 -20.16 -22.98 31.36
N MET A 27 -20.28 -21.78 31.91
CA MET A 27 -20.53 -21.49 33.32
C MET A 27 -21.68 -20.48 33.49
N PRO A 28 -22.95 -20.90 33.30
CA PRO A 28 -24.10 -19.98 33.28
C PRO A 28 -24.31 -19.17 34.56
N SER A 29 -23.85 -19.69 35.71
CA SER A 29 -23.93 -19.00 37.01
C SER A 29 -22.75 -18.08 37.30
N TRP A 30 -21.76 -18.01 36.40
CA TRP A 30 -20.61 -17.13 36.57
C TRP A 30 -20.98 -15.69 36.19
N GLU A 31 -20.58 -14.74 37.04
CA GLU A 31 -20.71 -13.31 36.80
C GLU A 31 -19.37 -12.60 37.04
N PRO A 32 -19.01 -11.61 36.20
CA PRO A 32 -17.82 -10.78 36.43
C PRO A 32 -17.86 -10.11 37.81
N THR A 33 -16.75 -10.15 38.54
CA THR A 33 -16.64 -9.36 39.78
C THR A 33 -16.44 -7.88 39.45
N LYS A 34 -16.76 -6.99 40.40
CA LYS A 34 -16.59 -5.53 40.22
C LYS A 34 -15.13 -5.11 39.97
N GLU A 35 -14.17 -5.97 40.30
CA GLU A 35 -12.73 -5.74 40.11
C GLU A 35 -12.27 -6.09 38.69
N GLN A 36 -12.99 -6.98 37.98
CA GLN A 36 -12.65 -7.40 36.62
C GLN A 36 -13.10 -6.36 35.59
N LYS A 37 -12.23 -5.39 35.31
CA LYS A 37 -12.51 -4.28 34.39
C LYS A 37 -11.94 -4.51 33.00
N ASN A 38 -10.81 -5.18 32.91
CA ASN A 38 -10.05 -5.39 31.68
C ASN A 38 -10.24 -6.81 31.16
N LYS A 39 -10.03 -7.01 29.85
CA LYS A 39 -10.09 -8.33 29.22
C LYS A 39 -9.17 -9.34 29.93
N ASN A 40 -7.95 -8.92 30.27
CA ASN A 40 -6.93 -9.79 30.89
C ASN A 40 -7.36 -10.37 32.25
N ASP A 41 -8.28 -9.70 32.96
CA ASP A 41 -8.76 -10.15 34.27
C ASP A 41 -9.63 -11.42 34.16
N PHE A 42 -10.06 -11.77 32.95
CA PHE A 42 -10.82 -12.99 32.65
C PHE A 42 -9.96 -14.14 32.14
N LYS A 43 -8.64 -13.95 31.98
CA LYS A 43 -7.77 -14.93 31.32
C LYS A 43 -7.79 -16.29 32.02
N ASP A 44 -7.62 -16.30 33.34
CA ASP A 44 -7.57 -17.55 34.11
C ASP A 44 -8.91 -18.29 34.05
N THR A 45 -10.02 -17.57 34.25
CA THR A 45 -11.37 -18.13 34.12
C THR A 45 -11.61 -18.69 32.72
N PHE A 46 -11.23 -17.96 31.67
CA PHE A 46 -11.40 -18.41 30.29
C PHE A 46 -10.57 -19.67 29.99
N THR A 47 -9.32 -19.72 30.44
CA THR A 47 -8.47 -20.91 30.23
C THR A 47 -8.93 -22.12 31.06
N SER A 48 -9.58 -21.91 32.21
CA SER A 48 -10.15 -23.01 33.01
C SER A 48 -11.34 -23.71 32.36
N LEU A 49 -11.91 -23.13 31.29
CA LEU A 49 -12.95 -23.78 30.49
C LEU A 49 -12.46 -25.09 29.84
N GLU A 50 -11.14 -25.33 29.78
CA GLU A 50 -10.58 -26.60 29.30
C GLU A 50 -11.17 -27.83 30.01
N GLN A 51 -11.60 -27.67 31.26
CA GLN A 51 -12.18 -28.73 32.07
C GLN A 51 -13.65 -29.02 31.72
N LEU A 52 -14.30 -28.10 31.00
CA LEU A 52 -15.74 -28.12 30.70
C LEU A 52 -16.04 -28.35 29.22
N ILE A 53 -15.08 -28.09 28.33
CA ILE A 53 -15.24 -28.21 26.88
C ILE A 53 -15.29 -29.69 26.46
N GLN A 54 -16.35 -30.06 25.74
CA GLN A 54 -16.49 -31.42 25.19
C GLN A 54 -15.66 -31.56 23.91
N GLU A 55 -15.19 -32.78 23.60
CA GLU A 55 -14.36 -33.03 22.40
C GLU A 55 -14.98 -32.52 21.10
N LYS A 56 -16.31 -32.59 20.98
CA LYS A 56 -17.06 -32.13 19.81
C LYS A 56 -17.02 -30.61 19.61
N ASP A 57 -16.85 -29.83 20.70
CA ASP A 57 -16.84 -28.37 20.66
C ASP A 57 -15.41 -27.83 20.41
N ILE A 58 -14.38 -28.68 20.52
CA ILE A 58 -12.99 -28.24 20.37
C ILE A 58 -12.70 -27.76 18.95
N GLU A 59 -13.37 -28.28 17.92
CA GLU A 59 -13.22 -27.81 16.53
C GLU A 59 -13.57 -26.31 16.43
N ASP A 60 -14.64 -25.85 17.09
CA ASP A 60 -15.04 -24.44 17.08
C ASP A 60 -13.97 -23.55 17.72
N PHE A 61 -13.38 -23.98 18.84
CA PHE A 61 -12.28 -23.25 19.47
C PHE A 61 -11.02 -23.23 18.60
N ILE A 62 -10.70 -24.32 17.90
CA ILE A 62 -9.57 -24.35 16.94
C ILE A 62 -9.82 -23.37 15.80
N GLU A 63 -11.02 -23.36 15.24
CA GLU A 63 -11.41 -22.41 14.19
C GLU A 63 -11.30 -20.95 14.66
N MET A 64 -11.75 -20.65 15.88
CA MET A 64 -11.62 -19.33 16.48
C MET A 64 -10.15 -18.95 16.69
N ALA A 65 -9.32 -19.90 17.13
CA ALA A 65 -7.89 -19.68 17.34
C ALA A 65 -7.15 -19.34 16.04
N VAL A 66 -7.59 -19.89 14.90
CA VAL A 66 -6.95 -19.68 13.59
C VAL A 66 -7.74 -18.72 12.68
N MET A 67 -8.82 -18.12 13.17
CA MET A 67 -9.62 -17.13 12.44
C MET A 67 -8.76 -15.93 12.02
N THR A 68 -8.68 -15.66 10.73
CA THR A 68 -7.92 -14.52 10.19
C THR A 68 -8.79 -13.28 10.20
N ARG A 69 -8.35 -12.22 10.89
CA ARG A 69 -9.04 -10.93 10.88
C ARG A 69 -8.84 -10.24 9.53
N MET A 70 -9.93 -9.76 8.94
CA MET A 70 -9.89 -8.92 7.76
C MET A 70 -9.63 -7.46 8.17
N VAL A 71 -8.61 -6.83 7.59
CA VAL A 71 -8.30 -5.41 7.82
C VAL A 71 -8.95 -4.58 6.72
N GLY A 72 -9.75 -3.59 7.11
CA GLY A 72 -10.50 -2.74 6.18
C GLY A 72 -11.61 -3.50 5.45
N LEU A 73 -12.13 -2.90 4.37
CA LEU A 73 -13.04 -3.57 3.42
C LEU A 73 -12.29 -3.79 2.09
N PRO A 74 -11.54 -4.90 1.96
CA PRO A 74 -10.86 -5.23 0.73
C PRO A 74 -11.85 -5.76 -0.31
N ALA A 75 -11.75 -5.32 -1.57
CA ALA A 75 -12.63 -5.76 -2.65
C ALA A 75 -11.85 -6.06 -3.93
N TYR A 76 -12.28 -7.13 -4.61
CA TYR A 76 -11.89 -7.48 -5.97
C TYR A 76 -13.14 -7.56 -6.84
N THR A 77 -13.08 -6.99 -8.04
CA THR A 77 -14.22 -6.83 -8.93
C THR A 77 -14.10 -7.73 -10.15
N TYR A 78 -15.19 -8.40 -10.52
CA TYR A 78 -15.26 -9.30 -11.67
C TYR A 78 -16.47 -8.99 -12.53
N LYS A 79 -16.33 -9.25 -13.83
CA LYS A 79 -17.41 -9.23 -14.80
C LYS A 79 -18.10 -10.58 -14.82
N VAL A 80 -19.43 -10.60 -14.76
CA VAL A 80 -20.22 -11.84 -14.89
C VAL A 80 -20.64 -12.03 -16.34
N GLY A 81 -20.26 -13.17 -16.92
CA GLY A 81 -20.57 -13.53 -18.30
C GLY A 81 -22.02 -14.01 -18.49
N SER A 82 -22.57 -14.72 -17.50
CA SER A 82 -23.95 -15.23 -17.55
C SER A 82 -24.56 -15.31 -16.15
N MET A 83 -25.85 -14.95 -16.06
CA MET A 83 -26.69 -15.04 -14.86
C MET A 83 -27.46 -16.36 -14.76
N ASP A 84 -27.25 -17.25 -15.72
CA ASP A 84 -27.91 -18.54 -15.82
C ASP A 84 -27.89 -19.37 -14.52
N PHE A 85 -26.83 -19.24 -13.73
CA PHE A 85 -26.69 -19.99 -12.48
C PHE A 85 -27.72 -19.59 -11.40
N LEU A 86 -28.36 -18.43 -11.53
CA LEU A 86 -29.44 -17.99 -10.64
C LEU A 86 -30.77 -18.69 -10.97
N ASN A 87 -30.96 -19.12 -12.22
CA ASN A 87 -32.26 -19.57 -12.75
C ASN A 87 -32.32 -21.08 -13.01
N LYS A 88 -31.24 -21.83 -12.77
CA LYS A 88 -31.13 -23.24 -13.20
C LYS A 88 -31.60 -24.22 -12.12
N GLU A 89 -32.87 -24.62 -12.20
CA GLU A 89 -33.42 -25.83 -11.57
C GLU A 89 -32.93 -27.12 -12.27
N SER A 90 -31.62 -27.29 -12.46
CA SER A 90 -31.08 -28.49 -13.11
C SER A 90 -30.36 -29.36 -12.08
N ASP A 91 -30.71 -30.65 -12.04
CA ASP A 91 -30.10 -31.71 -11.19
C ASP A 91 -28.58 -31.87 -11.32
N LYS A 92 -27.94 -31.15 -12.26
CA LYS A 92 -26.49 -31.12 -12.46
C LYS A 92 -25.76 -30.09 -11.60
N TYR A 93 -26.45 -29.19 -10.91
CA TYR A 93 -25.85 -28.09 -10.15
C TYR A 93 -26.09 -28.26 -8.65
N VAL A 94 -25.07 -27.99 -7.86
CA VAL A 94 -25.20 -27.98 -6.39
C VAL A 94 -25.94 -26.70 -6.00
N LYS A 95 -27.06 -26.83 -5.29
CA LYS A 95 -27.79 -25.65 -4.80
C LYS A 95 -26.92 -24.90 -3.80
N ILE A 96 -27.07 -23.57 -3.74
CA ILE A 96 -26.30 -22.71 -2.81
C ILE A 96 -26.40 -23.24 -1.37
N ASP A 97 -27.60 -23.69 -0.98
CA ASP A 97 -27.91 -24.27 0.34
C ASP A 97 -27.21 -25.61 0.65
N GLU A 98 -26.80 -26.34 -0.38
CA GLU A 98 -26.17 -27.65 -0.24
C GLU A 98 -24.65 -27.55 -0.11
N ILE A 99 -24.09 -26.33 -0.20
CA ILE A 99 -22.65 -26.08 -0.12
C ILE A 99 -22.22 -26.00 1.36
N VAL A 100 -22.00 -27.18 1.95
CA VAL A 100 -21.52 -27.32 3.32
C VAL A 100 -20.26 -28.19 3.35
N ASN A 101 -19.16 -27.63 3.85
CA ASN A 101 -17.87 -28.29 4.04
C ASN A 101 -17.35 -29.02 2.79
N ILE A 102 -17.46 -28.37 1.62
CA ILE A 102 -16.98 -28.91 0.35
C ILE A 102 -15.45 -28.83 0.30
N SER A 103 -14.79 -29.97 0.10
CA SER A 103 -13.35 -30.01 -0.14
C SER A 103 -13.01 -29.40 -1.51
N PHE A 104 -11.99 -28.56 -1.54
CA PHE A 104 -11.57 -27.85 -2.74
C PHE A 104 -10.04 -27.72 -2.82
N GLN A 105 -9.48 -28.02 -4.00
CA GLN A 105 -8.03 -27.95 -4.29
C GLN A 105 -7.14 -28.66 -3.25
N ASN A 106 -7.63 -29.74 -2.63
CA ASN A 106 -6.94 -30.60 -1.66
C ASN A 106 -6.41 -29.94 -0.38
N LYS A 107 -6.63 -28.64 -0.18
CA LYS A 107 -6.20 -27.92 1.04
C LYS A 107 -7.25 -26.97 1.62
N TYR A 108 -8.35 -26.74 0.90
CA TYR A 108 -9.42 -25.87 1.35
C TYR A 108 -10.70 -26.66 1.63
N VAL A 109 -11.45 -26.20 2.62
CA VAL A 109 -12.85 -26.60 2.85
C VAL A 109 -13.69 -25.33 2.83
N ILE A 110 -14.72 -25.31 1.98
CA ILE A 110 -15.55 -24.13 1.74
C ILE A 110 -17.01 -24.45 2.07
N SER A 111 -17.64 -23.56 2.82
CA SER A 111 -19.07 -23.60 3.18
C SER A 111 -19.70 -22.25 2.87
N ILE A 112 -20.96 -22.25 2.45
CA ILE A 112 -21.79 -21.04 2.42
C ILE A 112 -22.59 -21.04 3.72
N GLU A 113 -22.29 -20.10 4.62
CA GLU A 113 -22.95 -19.99 5.93
C GLU A 113 -24.32 -19.33 5.84
N SER A 114 -24.44 -18.36 4.94
CA SER A 114 -25.67 -17.63 4.69
C SER A 114 -25.66 -17.06 3.28
N HIS A 115 -26.85 -16.84 2.74
CA HIS A 115 -27.03 -16.15 1.48
C HIS A 115 -28.33 -15.35 1.50
N SER A 116 -28.38 -14.27 0.73
CA SER A 116 -29.61 -13.53 0.43
C SER A 116 -29.70 -13.29 -1.06
N ASN A 117 -30.85 -13.57 -1.65
CA ASN A 117 -31.10 -13.44 -3.08
C ASN A 117 -32.29 -12.49 -3.28
N GLU A 118 -32.00 -11.21 -3.38
CA GLU A 118 -32.97 -10.12 -3.59
C GLU A 118 -33.04 -9.78 -5.08
N ASP A 119 -34.02 -8.99 -5.53
CA ASP A 119 -34.25 -8.74 -6.96
C ASP A 119 -33.00 -8.19 -7.68
N GLU A 120 -32.30 -7.24 -7.06
CA GLU A 120 -31.14 -6.55 -7.63
C GLU A 120 -29.81 -7.16 -7.18
N THR A 121 -29.77 -7.86 -6.04
CA THR A 121 -28.51 -8.31 -5.45
C THR A 121 -28.53 -9.77 -5.00
N LEU A 122 -27.38 -10.45 -5.09
CA LEU A 122 -27.12 -11.71 -4.40
C LEU A 122 -25.94 -11.52 -3.46
N SER A 123 -26.12 -11.79 -2.17
CA SER A 123 -25.04 -11.79 -1.18
C SER A 123 -24.77 -13.20 -0.68
N LEU A 124 -23.49 -13.57 -0.58
CA LEU A 124 -23.02 -14.86 -0.07
C LEU A 124 -22.02 -14.62 1.07
N GLN A 125 -22.19 -15.32 2.20
CA GLN A 125 -21.18 -15.39 3.25
C GLN A 125 -20.53 -16.76 3.24
N LEU A 126 -19.25 -16.80 2.87
CA LEU A 126 -18.46 -18.02 2.77
C LEU A 126 -17.54 -18.15 3.98
N ARG A 127 -17.44 -19.37 4.52
CA ARG A 127 -16.34 -19.77 5.41
C ARG A 127 -15.35 -20.62 4.62
N VAL A 128 -14.09 -20.21 4.61
CA VAL A 128 -12.99 -20.92 3.95
C VAL A 128 -11.99 -21.37 5.01
N LYS A 129 -11.85 -22.68 5.19
CA LYS A 129 -10.84 -23.31 6.05
C LYS A 129 -9.64 -23.71 5.21
N GLU A 130 -8.42 -23.30 5.58
CA GLU A 130 -7.17 -23.71 4.95
C GLU A 130 -6.40 -24.68 5.86
N TYR A 131 -5.92 -25.79 5.30
CA TYR A 131 -5.16 -26.82 6.01
C TYR A 131 -3.69 -26.85 5.54
N LEU A 132 -2.76 -27.15 6.47
CA LEU A 132 -1.30 -27.17 6.21
C LEU A 132 -0.86 -28.33 5.30
N GLU A 133 -1.51 -29.49 5.40
CA GLU A 133 -1.17 -30.68 4.63
C GLU A 133 -2.23 -31.02 3.58
N LYS A 134 -1.78 -31.65 2.47
CA LYS A 134 -2.68 -32.12 1.40
C LYS A 134 -3.61 -33.21 1.95
N TYR A 135 -4.90 -33.09 1.62
CA TYR A 135 -5.91 -34.15 1.75
C TYR A 135 -5.37 -35.45 1.09
N SER A 136 -4.80 -36.35 1.89
CA SER A 136 -4.25 -37.60 1.39
C SER A 136 -4.89 -38.84 2.01
N ARG A 137 -5.69 -38.70 3.08
CA ARG A 137 -6.25 -39.85 3.82
C ARG A 137 -7.72 -39.77 4.24
N GLY A 138 -8.48 -38.77 3.78
CA GLY A 138 -9.95 -38.75 3.95
C GLY A 138 -10.48 -38.45 5.36
N SER A 139 -9.64 -38.47 6.40
CA SER A 139 -10.01 -38.00 7.75
C SER A 139 -9.59 -36.54 7.96
N ARG A 140 -10.53 -35.70 8.38
CA ARG A 140 -10.28 -34.32 8.81
C ARG A 140 -9.50 -34.36 10.12
N ASP A 141 -8.21 -34.02 10.10
CA ASP A 141 -7.47 -33.75 11.32
C ASP A 141 -7.65 -32.26 11.67
N PRO A 142 -8.39 -31.90 12.75
CA PRO A 142 -8.53 -30.52 13.18
C PRO A 142 -7.18 -29.85 13.49
N LEU A 143 -6.14 -30.63 13.84
CA LEU A 143 -4.80 -30.12 14.13
C LEU A 143 -4.08 -29.58 12.88
N GLY A 144 -4.52 -29.99 11.68
CA GLY A 144 -3.98 -29.48 10.41
C GLY A 144 -4.57 -28.14 9.98
N LEU A 145 -5.56 -27.60 10.70
CA LEU A 145 -6.22 -26.35 10.34
C LEU A 145 -5.28 -25.15 10.56
N ALA A 146 -4.91 -24.49 9.46
CA ALA A 146 -3.95 -23.39 9.45
C ALA A 146 -4.63 -22.03 9.64
N ALA A 147 -5.77 -21.83 8.97
CA ALA A 147 -6.48 -20.56 8.93
C ALA A 147 -7.96 -20.74 8.62
N VAL A 148 -8.78 -19.85 9.16
CA VAL A 148 -10.19 -19.70 8.76
C VAL A 148 -10.43 -18.29 8.26
N TYR A 149 -11.08 -18.15 7.12
CA TYR A 149 -11.46 -16.89 6.51
C TYR A 149 -12.98 -16.79 6.39
N LYS A 150 -13.55 -15.66 6.81
CA LYS A 150 -14.94 -15.30 6.52
C LYS A 150 -14.95 -14.30 5.37
N ILE A 151 -15.57 -14.69 4.27
CA ILE A 151 -15.52 -13.94 3.01
C ILE A 151 -16.92 -13.62 2.57
N LYS A 152 -17.19 -12.32 2.36
CA LYS A 152 -18.44 -11.86 1.76
C LYS A 152 -18.24 -11.79 0.24
N CYS A 153 -19.17 -12.35 -0.51
CA CYS A 153 -19.29 -12.09 -1.94
C CYS A 153 -20.62 -11.37 -2.19
N SER A 154 -20.63 -10.44 -3.13
CA SER A 154 -21.85 -9.79 -3.60
C SER A 154 -21.91 -9.81 -5.12
N LEU A 155 -23.12 -9.85 -5.64
CA LEU A 155 -23.43 -9.77 -7.05
C LEU A 155 -24.46 -8.68 -7.24
N ASP A 156 -24.10 -7.68 -8.03
CA ASP A 156 -25.04 -6.77 -8.66
C ASP A 156 -25.56 -7.44 -9.93
N LYS A 157 -26.85 -7.75 -9.94
CA LYS A 157 -27.50 -8.48 -11.04
C LYS A 157 -27.76 -7.59 -12.25
N GLU A 158 -28.02 -6.30 -12.03
CA GLU A 158 -28.30 -5.33 -13.08
C GLU A 158 -27.03 -5.07 -13.89
N ASN A 159 -25.94 -4.71 -13.21
CA ASN A 159 -24.67 -4.36 -13.85
C ASN A 159 -23.79 -5.58 -14.15
N LYS A 160 -24.17 -6.78 -13.69
CA LYS A 160 -23.41 -8.02 -13.85
C LYS A 160 -22.02 -7.94 -13.24
N ILE A 161 -21.93 -7.35 -12.05
CA ILE A 161 -20.67 -7.16 -11.32
C ILE A 161 -20.66 -8.10 -10.12
N PHE A 162 -19.65 -8.96 -10.05
CA PHE A 162 -19.41 -9.80 -8.88
C PHE A 162 -18.23 -9.24 -8.09
N THR A 163 -18.38 -9.13 -6.77
CA THR A 163 -17.35 -8.61 -5.87
C THR A 163 -16.99 -9.67 -4.83
N ILE A 164 -15.69 -9.93 -4.66
CA ILE A 164 -15.17 -10.79 -3.58
C ILE A 164 -14.48 -9.91 -2.55
N HIS A 165 -14.99 -9.91 -1.32
CA HIS A 165 -14.40 -9.17 -0.22
C HIS A 165 -13.38 -10.01 0.55
N SER A 166 -12.11 -9.93 0.16
CA SER A 166 -11.03 -10.74 0.76
C SER A 166 -9.74 -9.95 0.99
N GLY A 167 -9.18 -10.07 2.18
CA GLY A 167 -7.87 -9.50 2.50
C GLY A 167 -6.71 -10.21 1.78
N ASN A 168 -6.82 -11.52 1.57
CA ASN A 168 -5.76 -12.35 1.00
C ASN A 168 -6.03 -12.65 -0.48
N HIS A 169 -5.09 -12.29 -1.35
CA HIS A 169 -5.19 -12.51 -2.80
C HIS A 169 -5.26 -13.99 -3.17
N GLN A 170 -4.49 -14.87 -2.51
CA GLN A 170 -4.52 -16.31 -2.80
C GLN A 170 -5.88 -16.90 -2.44
N VAL A 171 -6.44 -16.54 -1.28
CA VAL A 171 -7.78 -16.97 -0.85
C VAL A 171 -8.85 -16.47 -1.82
N GLN A 172 -8.71 -15.24 -2.32
CA GLN A 172 -9.62 -14.72 -3.33
C GLN A 172 -9.57 -15.53 -4.64
N GLU A 173 -8.38 -15.92 -5.13
CA GLU A 173 -8.28 -16.73 -6.35
C GLU A 173 -8.92 -18.11 -6.17
N VAL A 174 -8.79 -18.69 -4.98
CA VAL A 174 -9.44 -19.94 -4.60
C VAL A 174 -10.96 -19.80 -4.64
N ILE A 175 -11.49 -18.71 -4.08
CA ILE A 175 -12.94 -18.45 -4.08
C ILE A 175 -13.43 -18.19 -5.49
N LYS A 176 -12.72 -17.41 -6.29
CA LYS A 176 -13.04 -17.22 -7.71
C LYS A 176 -13.16 -18.57 -8.43
N ALA A 177 -12.17 -19.45 -8.27
CA ALA A 177 -12.19 -20.79 -8.86
C ALA A 177 -13.35 -21.66 -8.31
N PHE A 178 -13.67 -21.53 -7.04
CA PHE A 178 -14.80 -22.21 -6.41
C PHE A 178 -16.14 -21.74 -6.99
N ILE A 179 -16.36 -20.44 -7.10
CA ILE A 179 -17.57 -19.84 -7.67
C ILE A 179 -17.75 -20.27 -9.14
N ILE A 180 -16.68 -20.25 -9.93
CA ILE A 180 -16.71 -20.73 -11.33
C ILE A 180 -17.07 -22.22 -11.41
N SER A 181 -16.46 -23.05 -10.56
CA SER A 181 -16.57 -24.51 -10.70
C SER A 181 -17.80 -25.12 -10.01
N LYS A 182 -18.21 -24.59 -8.86
CA LYS A 182 -19.30 -25.15 -8.03
C LYS A 182 -20.62 -24.42 -8.19
N LEU A 183 -20.58 -23.09 -8.31
CA LEU A 183 -21.77 -22.31 -8.63
C LEU A 183 -21.99 -22.13 -10.13
N ASN A 184 -21.04 -22.57 -10.97
CA ASN A 184 -21.11 -22.40 -12.42
C ASN A 184 -21.32 -20.92 -12.84
N CYS A 185 -20.83 -19.99 -12.03
CA CYS A 185 -20.91 -18.56 -12.29
C CYS A 185 -19.67 -18.13 -13.07
N SER A 186 -19.87 -17.78 -14.35
CA SER A 186 -18.79 -17.37 -15.24
C SER A 186 -18.32 -15.96 -14.87
N ILE A 187 -17.21 -15.84 -14.13
CA ILE A 187 -16.63 -14.55 -13.74
C ILE A 187 -15.23 -14.33 -14.32
N GLU A 188 -14.99 -13.12 -14.83
CA GLU A 188 -13.73 -12.69 -15.43
C GLU A 188 -13.16 -11.47 -14.73
N ASN A 189 -11.83 -11.33 -14.72
CA ASN A 189 -11.18 -10.18 -14.11
C ASN A 189 -11.36 -8.95 -14.99
N TYR A 190 -11.74 -7.82 -14.38
CA TYR A 190 -11.37 -6.53 -14.95
C TYR A 190 -9.85 -6.38 -14.87
N ARG A 191 -9.24 -5.99 -15.99
CA ARG A 191 -7.79 -5.88 -16.13
C ARG A 191 -7.44 -4.55 -16.75
N ILE A 192 -6.44 -3.89 -16.19
CA ILE A 192 -5.83 -2.70 -16.77
C ILE A 192 -5.11 -3.12 -18.05
N LYS A 193 -5.61 -2.65 -19.19
CA LYS A 193 -5.05 -2.94 -20.51
C LYS A 193 -4.59 -1.64 -21.16
N GLU A 194 -3.52 -1.74 -21.94
CA GLU A 194 -2.99 -0.60 -22.67
C GLU A 194 -3.90 -0.24 -23.86
N HIS A 195 -4.28 1.04 -23.96
CA HIS A 195 -5.02 1.57 -25.10
C HIS A 195 -4.04 2.28 -26.03
N ILE A 196 -3.62 1.61 -27.11
CA ILE A 196 -2.55 2.05 -28.01
C ILE A 196 -2.73 3.52 -28.45
N ASN A 197 -3.95 3.94 -28.80
CA ASN A 197 -4.24 5.30 -29.26
C ASN A 197 -4.00 6.39 -28.19
N GLN A 198 -4.08 6.03 -26.91
CA GLN A 198 -3.85 6.93 -25.78
C GLN A 198 -2.38 6.88 -25.32
N SER A 199 -1.72 5.72 -25.42
CA SER A 199 -0.33 5.53 -24.99
C SER A 199 0.67 6.49 -25.64
N TRP A 200 0.46 6.86 -26.91
CA TRP A 200 1.36 7.81 -27.59
C TRP A 200 1.24 9.25 -27.07
N GLN A 201 0.16 9.57 -26.33
CA GLN A 201 -0.16 10.94 -25.93
C GLN A 201 0.31 11.29 -24.50
N ILE A 202 0.80 10.31 -23.74
CA ILE A 202 1.18 10.44 -22.32
C ILE A 202 2.70 10.61 -22.11
N GLY A 203 3.48 10.76 -23.18
CA GLY A 203 4.91 11.03 -23.12
C GLY A 203 5.72 9.88 -22.51
N ASN A 204 6.60 10.20 -21.56
CA ASN A 204 7.54 9.24 -20.97
C ASN A 204 6.94 8.39 -19.83
N ALA A 205 5.77 8.77 -19.31
CA ALA A 205 5.10 8.02 -18.27
C ALA A 205 4.59 6.66 -18.80
N SER A 206 4.51 5.63 -17.95
CA SER A 206 3.84 4.40 -18.39
C SER A 206 2.34 4.61 -18.45
N PHE A 207 1.68 3.88 -19.37
CA PHE A 207 0.24 3.92 -19.52
C PHE A 207 -0.49 3.59 -18.21
N LYS A 208 -0.02 2.56 -17.49
CA LYS A 208 -0.58 2.17 -16.21
C LYS A 208 -0.49 3.30 -15.18
N THR A 209 0.65 3.97 -15.07
CA THR A 209 0.83 5.11 -14.16
C THR A 209 -0.06 6.28 -14.56
N ALA A 210 -0.08 6.66 -15.85
CA ALA A 210 -0.95 7.73 -16.35
C ALA A 210 -2.44 7.45 -16.08
N LEU A 211 -2.87 6.21 -16.30
CA LEU A 211 -4.24 5.76 -16.05
C LEU A 211 -4.61 5.81 -14.56
N LEU A 212 -3.72 5.40 -13.66
CA LEU A 212 -3.96 5.48 -12.22
C LEU A 212 -3.99 6.93 -11.70
N LEU A 213 -3.21 7.82 -12.31
CA LEU A 213 -3.27 9.26 -12.02
C LEU A 213 -4.60 9.87 -12.50
N ASP A 214 -5.06 9.56 -13.73
CA ASP A 214 -6.38 9.96 -14.23
C ASP A 214 -7.50 9.44 -13.31
N PHE A 215 -7.43 8.16 -12.95
CA PHE A 215 -8.38 7.54 -12.05
C PHE A 215 -8.48 8.29 -10.72
N THR A 216 -7.33 8.59 -10.11
CA THR A 216 -7.32 9.23 -8.80
C THR A 216 -7.68 10.71 -8.89
N LEU A 217 -7.03 11.47 -9.76
CA LEU A 217 -7.07 12.93 -9.75
C LEU A 217 -8.17 13.54 -10.62
N ASN A 218 -8.74 12.77 -11.57
CA ASN A 218 -9.83 13.22 -12.41
C ASN A 218 -11.13 12.46 -12.08
N ARG A 219 -11.14 11.13 -12.21
CA ARG A 219 -12.37 10.32 -12.06
C ARG A 219 -12.93 10.38 -10.65
N LEU A 220 -12.13 10.03 -9.64
CA LEU A 220 -12.58 10.07 -8.24
C LEU A 220 -12.88 11.52 -7.80
N LYS A 221 -12.09 12.49 -8.28
CA LYS A 221 -12.34 13.92 -8.05
C LYS A 221 -13.70 14.39 -8.53
N ASN A 222 -14.10 13.98 -9.74
CA ASN A 222 -15.40 14.31 -10.31
C ASN A 222 -16.57 13.66 -9.56
N LYS A 223 -16.32 12.62 -8.76
CA LYS A 223 -17.31 12.01 -7.86
C LYS A 223 -17.35 12.65 -6.47
N GLY A 224 -16.67 13.79 -6.28
CA GLY A 224 -16.64 14.53 -5.01
C GLY A 224 -15.65 13.97 -3.99
N ILE A 225 -14.74 13.08 -4.40
CA ILE A 225 -13.66 12.58 -3.56
C ILE A 225 -12.45 13.47 -3.81
N SER A 226 -11.86 14.09 -2.79
CA SER A 226 -10.61 14.85 -2.96
C SER A 226 -9.41 14.03 -2.49
N PRO A 227 -8.79 13.20 -3.34
CA PRO A 227 -7.69 12.34 -2.92
C PRO A 227 -6.36 13.09 -2.90
N ARG A 228 -5.54 12.73 -1.93
CA ARG A 228 -4.13 13.12 -1.81
C ARG A 228 -3.30 11.86 -1.65
N PHE A 229 -2.28 11.69 -2.48
CA PHE A 229 -1.37 10.55 -2.37
C PHE A 229 -0.53 10.65 -1.09
N ALA A 230 -0.67 9.64 -0.23
CA ALA A 230 0.08 9.46 1.01
C ALA A 230 1.20 8.44 0.88
N GLU A 231 1.00 7.42 0.03
CA GLU A 231 2.00 6.40 -0.32
C GLU A 231 1.90 6.06 -1.81
N ILE A 232 3.03 5.90 -2.50
CA ILE A 232 3.10 5.33 -3.85
C ILE A 232 4.24 4.31 -3.90
N LYS A 233 3.95 3.13 -4.44
CA LYS A 233 4.93 2.08 -4.70
C LYS A 233 5.10 1.86 -6.20
N PHE A 234 6.33 2.03 -6.66
CA PHE A 234 6.73 1.83 -8.05
C PHE A 234 7.42 0.48 -8.24
N ASN A 235 7.17 -0.15 -9.37
CA ASN A 235 7.96 -1.26 -9.90
C ASN A 235 9.02 -0.69 -10.85
N THR A 236 10.27 -0.88 -10.48
CA THR A 236 11.45 -0.39 -11.21
C THR A 236 12.01 -1.42 -12.19
N LYS A 237 11.42 -2.62 -12.27
CA LYS A 237 11.74 -3.62 -13.30
C LYS A 237 11.24 -3.16 -14.68
N LYS A 238 11.96 -2.24 -15.31
CA LYS A 238 11.95 -2.07 -16.76
C LYS A 238 13.17 -2.77 -17.38
N LYS A 239 13.04 -3.18 -18.64
CA LYS A 239 14.01 -3.94 -19.47
C LYS A 239 15.47 -3.44 -19.45
N LYS A 240 15.76 -2.24 -18.94
CA LYS A 240 17.10 -1.63 -18.92
C LYS A 240 17.79 -1.57 -17.55
N GLN A 241 17.11 -1.86 -16.44
CA GLN A 241 17.76 -1.88 -15.12
C GLN A 241 18.19 -3.31 -14.73
N LYS A 242 19.47 -3.46 -14.37
CA LYS A 242 20.21 -4.73 -14.22
C LYS A 242 19.54 -5.68 -13.21
N LYS A 243 19.82 -6.99 -13.38
CA LYS A 243 19.33 -8.11 -12.54
C LYS A 243 19.55 -7.94 -11.02
N ASP A 244 20.44 -7.04 -10.60
CA ASP A 244 20.82 -6.79 -9.21
C ASP A 244 20.28 -5.47 -8.62
N GLY A 245 19.41 -4.74 -9.33
CA GLY A 245 18.84 -3.48 -8.85
C GLY A 245 17.68 -3.63 -7.84
N ILE A 246 17.39 -2.53 -7.12
CA ILE A 246 16.19 -2.40 -6.27
C ILE A 246 14.96 -2.68 -7.14
N ARG A 247 14.12 -3.64 -6.73
CA ARG A 247 12.97 -4.12 -7.54
C ARG A 247 11.71 -3.26 -7.39
N ASN A 248 11.51 -2.68 -6.22
CA ASN A 248 10.34 -1.86 -5.90
C ASN A 248 10.77 -0.73 -4.99
N ILE A 249 10.20 0.45 -5.18
CA ILE A 249 10.48 1.63 -4.38
C ILE A 249 9.17 2.15 -3.84
N THR A 250 9.12 2.40 -2.53
CA THR A 250 7.93 2.92 -1.84
C THR A 250 8.26 4.30 -1.31
N ILE A 251 7.46 5.29 -1.69
CA ILE A 251 7.60 6.67 -1.26
C ILE A 251 6.40 7.01 -0.39
N ASN A 252 6.66 7.61 0.77
CA ASN A 252 5.66 8.07 1.72
C ASN A 252 5.78 9.58 1.89
N GLY A 253 4.68 10.28 2.10
CA GLY A 253 4.68 11.71 2.36
C GLY A 253 3.37 12.38 2.01
N ASN A 254 3.31 13.70 2.24
CA ASN A 254 2.13 14.48 1.95
C ASN A 254 2.18 15.00 0.51
N ASN A 255 1.15 14.70 -0.28
CA ASN A 255 1.03 15.13 -1.69
C ASN A 255 2.18 14.65 -2.58
N LEU A 256 2.38 13.34 -2.64
CA LEU A 256 3.51 12.71 -3.32
C LEU A 256 3.69 13.07 -4.80
N ILE A 257 2.63 13.44 -5.52
CA ILE A 257 2.75 13.84 -6.93
C ILE A 257 3.58 15.13 -7.11
N SER A 258 3.84 15.85 -6.01
CA SER A 258 4.76 16.98 -5.98
C SER A 258 6.17 16.67 -5.46
N SER A 259 6.40 15.47 -4.96
CA SER A 259 7.72 15.03 -4.53
C SER A 259 8.65 14.83 -5.72
N GLN A 260 9.88 15.33 -5.63
CA GLN A 260 10.91 15.16 -6.66
C GLN A 260 11.12 13.68 -6.99
N LEU A 261 11.19 12.83 -5.98
CA LEU A 261 11.43 11.40 -6.15
C LEU A 261 10.27 10.70 -6.87
N ALA A 262 9.03 11.05 -6.53
CA ALA A 262 7.87 10.53 -7.26
C ALA A 262 7.84 11.04 -8.71
N CYS A 263 8.19 12.31 -8.93
CA CYS A 263 8.27 12.89 -10.26
C CYS A 263 9.32 12.21 -11.13
N GLU A 264 10.47 11.85 -10.57
CA GLU A 264 11.50 11.04 -11.23
C GLU A 264 10.94 9.69 -11.68
N TYR A 265 10.39 8.88 -10.77
CA TYR A 265 9.90 7.54 -11.14
C TYR A 265 8.76 7.58 -12.16
N ILE A 266 7.85 8.55 -12.06
CA ILE A 266 6.79 8.75 -13.05
C ILE A 266 7.40 9.14 -14.40
N SER A 267 8.38 10.04 -14.43
CA SER A 267 9.05 10.52 -15.65
C SER A 267 9.92 9.45 -16.32
N LEU A 268 10.52 8.55 -15.54
CA LEU A 268 11.20 7.33 -16.03
C LEU A 268 10.19 6.26 -16.49
N GLY A 269 8.90 6.53 -16.32
CA GLY A 269 7.76 5.71 -16.67
C GLY A 269 7.64 4.44 -15.82
N CYS A 270 8.14 4.43 -14.59
CA CYS A 270 7.96 3.27 -13.71
C CYS A 270 6.47 3.03 -13.46
N ASP A 271 6.09 1.75 -13.37
CA ASP A 271 4.70 1.37 -13.12
C ASP A 271 4.37 1.55 -11.65
N ILE A 272 3.29 2.26 -11.32
CA ILE A 272 2.69 2.19 -10.00
C ILE A 272 2.08 0.79 -9.81
N ILE A 273 2.44 0.10 -8.74
CA ILE A 273 1.90 -1.23 -8.37
C ILE A 273 1.04 -1.21 -7.10
N SER A 274 1.19 -0.18 -6.26
CA SER A 274 0.24 0.12 -5.19
C SER A 274 0.34 1.58 -4.80
N PHE A 275 -0.73 2.13 -4.25
CA PHE A 275 -0.75 3.49 -3.72
C PHE A 275 -1.79 3.62 -2.63
N LYS A 276 -1.58 4.54 -1.69
CA LYS A 276 -2.53 4.91 -0.65
C LYS A 276 -2.88 6.38 -0.84
N VAL A 277 -4.16 6.69 -0.76
CA VAL A 277 -4.65 8.06 -0.75
C VAL A 277 -5.39 8.35 0.53
N GLU A 278 -5.20 9.57 1.03
CA GLU A 278 -6.07 10.18 2.02
C GLU A 278 -7.14 10.96 1.28
N MET A 279 -8.39 10.83 1.69
CA MET A 279 -9.51 11.49 1.03
C MET A 279 -10.60 11.87 2.02
N THR A 280 -11.35 12.91 1.66
CA THR A 280 -12.57 13.32 2.35
C THR A 280 -13.77 12.93 1.50
N TYR A 281 -14.75 12.23 2.07
CA TYR A 281 -15.99 11.85 1.41
C TYR A 281 -17.18 12.05 2.36
N LYS A 282 -18.23 12.76 1.90
CA LYS A 282 -19.41 13.12 2.73
C LYS A 282 -19.02 13.72 4.11
N GLY A 283 -17.95 14.51 4.16
CA GLY A 283 -17.45 15.14 5.39
C GLY A 283 -16.65 14.22 6.33
N THR A 284 -16.39 12.97 5.94
CA THR A 284 -15.57 12.02 6.70
C THR A 284 -14.21 11.84 6.03
N ASP A 285 -13.15 12.02 6.81
CA ASP A 285 -11.78 11.72 6.38
C ASP A 285 -11.48 10.23 6.53
N LEU A 286 -10.92 9.64 5.48
CA LEU A 286 -10.59 8.22 5.44
C LEU A 286 -9.37 7.97 4.55
N SER A 287 -8.86 6.75 4.61
CA SER A 287 -7.76 6.33 3.74
C SER A 287 -8.18 5.16 2.87
N VAL A 288 -7.83 5.20 1.58
CA VAL A 288 -8.03 4.07 0.67
C VAL A 288 -6.68 3.61 0.13
N ALA A 289 -6.42 2.32 0.24
CA ALA A 289 -5.25 1.67 -0.31
C ALA A 289 -5.62 0.84 -1.55
N PHE A 290 -4.89 1.07 -2.62
CA PHE A 290 -5.05 0.43 -3.91
C PHE A 290 -3.85 -0.45 -4.18
N TYR A 291 -4.08 -1.73 -4.51
CA TYR A 291 -3.02 -2.67 -4.82
C TYR A 291 -3.30 -3.33 -6.15
N LEU A 292 -2.36 -3.24 -7.08
CA LEU A 292 -2.40 -4.04 -8.30
C LEU A 292 -1.88 -5.45 -7.99
N LYS A 293 -2.62 -6.45 -8.43
CA LYS A 293 -2.40 -7.89 -8.21
C LYS A 293 -2.36 -8.62 -9.56
N GLY A 294 -2.09 -9.93 -9.50
CA GLY A 294 -1.76 -10.73 -10.68
C GLY A 294 -0.30 -10.61 -11.09
N ASN A 295 0.14 -11.48 -12.00
CA ASN A 295 1.53 -11.53 -12.46
C ASN A 295 1.96 -10.24 -13.16
N ASP A 296 1.02 -9.59 -13.86
CA ASP A 296 1.25 -8.36 -14.63
C ASP A 296 0.92 -7.08 -13.84
N TYR A 297 0.54 -7.22 -12.56
CA TYR A 297 0.05 -6.12 -11.74
C TYR A 297 -1.03 -5.29 -12.46
N ASP A 298 -2.11 -5.95 -12.88
CA ASP A 298 -3.18 -5.39 -13.73
C ASP A 298 -4.59 -5.54 -13.13
N ILE A 299 -4.73 -6.23 -12.00
CA ILE A 299 -6.00 -6.43 -11.29
C ILE A 299 -6.02 -5.55 -10.05
N LEU A 300 -7.03 -4.69 -9.90
CA LEU A 300 -7.12 -3.77 -8.76
C LEU A 300 -7.77 -4.45 -7.55
N LYS A 301 -7.09 -4.38 -6.41
CA LYS A 301 -7.65 -4.61 -5.08
C LYS A 301 -7.80 -3.25 -4.40
N ILE A 302 -9.03 -2.93 -3.99
CA ILE A 302 -9.35 -1.71 -3.24
C ILE A 302 -9.47 -2.06 -1.77
N VAL A 303 -8.95 -1.25 -0.85
CA VAL A 303 -9.08 -1.45 0.60
C VAL A 303 -9.40 -0.12 1.29
N ILE A 304 -10.60 0.01 1.85
CA ILE A 304 -10.94 1.18 2.68
C ILE A 304 -10.47 0.97 4.12
N LEU A 305 -9.79 1.97 4.67
CA LEU A 305 -9.18 2.02 5.99
C LEU A 305 -9.70 3.22 6.79
N ASN A 306 -9.50 3.20 8.11
CA ASN A 306 -9.72 4.34 9.02
C ASN A 306 -11.16 4.87 9.11
N THR A 307 -12.16 3.99 8.95
CA THR A 307 -13.57 4.29 9.28
C THR A 307 -14.25 3.05 9.84
N GLU A 308 -15.21 3.21 10.74
CA GLU A 308 -16.03 2.12 11.29
C GLU A 308 -17.41 2.05 10.63
N ASP A 309 -17.80 3.09 9.87
CA ASP A 309 -19.08 3.15 9.17
C ASP A 309 -19.08 2.19 7.96
N ASN A 310 -19.80 1.08 8.11
CA ASN A 310 -19.90 0.06 7.07
C ASN A 310 -20.81 0.47 5.89
N SER A 311 -21.77 1.37 6.11
CA SER A 311 -22.60 1.89 5.02
C SER A 311 -21.75 2.79 4.14
N LEU A 312 -21.03 3.74 4.73
CA LEU A 312 -20.13 4.64 4.00
C LEU A 312 -19.04 3.88 3.23
N LYS A 313 -18.48 2.81 3.83
CA LYS A 313 -17.53 1.93 3.14
C LYS A 313 -18.15 1.26 1.91
N SER A 314 -19.39 0.78 2.02
CA SER A 314 -20.05 0.07 0.94
C SER A 314 -20.34 1.01 -0.22
N ASP A 315 -20.95 2.17 0.05
CA ASP A 315 -21.19 3.25 -0.93
C ASP A 315 -19.89 3.64 -1.67
N LEU A 316 -18.81 3.84 -0.91
CA LEU A 316 -17.54 4.28 -1.48
C LEU A 316 -16.87 3.19 -2.33
N ILE A 317 -16.96 1.92 -1.92
CA ILE A 317 -16.44 0.80 -2.73
C ILE A 317 -17.18 0.74 -4.05
N GLU A 318 -18.51 0.76 -4.04
CA GLU A 318 -19.33 0.69 -5.24
C GLU A 318 -18.94 1.77 -6.25
N MET A 319 -18.88 3.03 -5.79
CA MET A 319 -18.44 4.15 -6.62
C MET A 319 -17.02 3.96 -7.20
N ILE A 320 -16.06 3.54 -6.37
CA ILE A 320 -14.68 3.31 -6.84
C ILE A 320 -14.64 2.15 -7.84
N GLN A 321 -15.46 1.11 -7.64
CA GLN A 321 -15.56 -0.04 -8.53
C GLN A 321 -16.15 0.33 -9.88
N GLU A 322 -17.20 1.16 -9.93
CA GLU A 322 -17.76 1.71 -11.17
C GLU A 322 -16.69 2.43 -11.99
N GLU A 323 -15.95 3.34 -11.35
CA GLU A 323 -14.87 4.07 -12.03
C GLU A 323 -13.72 3.15 -12.45
N TYR A 324 -13.41 2.12 -11.67
CA TYR A 324 -12.41 1.13 -12.02
C TYR A 324 -12.81 0.32 -13.26
N ILE A 325 -14.08 -0.05 -13.38
CA ILE A 325 -14.63 -0.74 -14.56
C ILE A 325 -14.51 0.16 -15.78
N LEU A 326 -14.97 1.42 -15.68
CA LEU A 326 -14.86 2.38 -16.77
C LEU A 326 -13.41 2.66 -17.17
N MET A 327 -12.49 2.65 -16.21
CA MET A 327 -11.06 2.80 -16.45
C MET A 327 -10.48 1.59 -17.21
N CYS A 328 -10.92 0.37 -16.89
CA CYS A 328 -10.50 -0.84 -17.61
C CYS A 328 -11.06 -0.90 -19.03
N ASP A 329 -12.29 -0.44 -19.24
CA ASP A 329 -12.97 -0.54 -20.54
C ASP A 329 -12.62 0.60 -21.50
N LYS A 330 -12.43 1.82 -20.97
CA LYS A 330 -12.26 3.05 -21.79
C LYS A 330 -10.88 3.68 -21.70
N GLY A 331 -10.02 3.21 -20.79
CA GLY A 331 -8.71 3.83 -20.54
C GLY A 331 -8.83 5.20 -19.86
N ILE A 332 -7.97 6.13 -20.25
CA ILE A 332 -7.87 7.47 -19.65
C ILE A 332 -9.14 8.27 -20.00
N SER A 333 -9.82 8.79 -18.98
CA SER A 333 -11.06 9.57 -19.16
C SER A 333 -10.81 10.99 -19.66
N ASN A 334 -9.86 11.70 -19.04
CA ASN A 334 -9.48 13.05 -19.42
C ASN A 334 -8.02 13.08 -19.86
N LEU A 335 -7.80 12.83 -21.15
CA LEU A 335 -6.45 12.73 -21.71
C LEU A 335 -5.71 14.06 -21.71
N GLU A 336 -6.42 15.17 -21.91
CA GLU A 336 -5.83 16.51 -21.92
C GLU A 336 -5.31 16.89 -20.52
N GLU A 337 -6.16 16.82 -19.49
CA GLU A 337 -5.79 17.13 -18.10
C GLU A 337 -4.71 16.18 -17.59
N THR A 338 -4.78 14.89 -17.95
CA THR A 338 -3.75 13.91 -17.60
C THR A 338 -2.41 14.26 -18.26
N ARG A 339 -2.41 14.69 -19.52
CA ARG A 339 -1.19 15.09 -20.22
C ARG A 339 -0.57 16.36 -19.61
N GLU A 340 -1.39 17.34 -19.22
CA GLU A 340 -0.93 18.55 -18.53
C GLU A 340 -0.30 18.22 -17.18
N LEU A 341 -0.93 17.33 -16.40
CA LEU A 341 -0.37 16.82 -15.15
C LEU A 341 0.98 16.15 -15.36
N LEU A 342 1.07 15.23 -16.33
CA LEU A 342 2.31 14.51 -16.63
C LEU A 342 3.42 15.45 -17.12
N THR A 343 3.07 16.48 -17.90
CA THR A 343 4.02 17.52 -18.32
C THR A 343 4.54 18.31 -17.13
N THR A 344 3.66 18.68 -16.19
CA THR A 344 4.05 19.35 -14.94
C THR A 344 4.99 18.49 -14.09
N ILE A 345 4.71 17.19 -14.00
CA ILE A 345 5.56 16.23 -13.29
C ILE A 345 6.95 16.13 -13.95
N TYR A 346 6.99 16.02 -15.27
CA TYR A 346 8.23 15.95 -16.04
C TYR A 346 9.06 17.23 -15.90
N ASP A 347 8.42 18.39 -16.00
CA ASP A 347 9.07 19.69 -15.83
C ASP A 347 9.61 19.87 -14.41
N ARG A 348 8.90 19.42 -13.38
CA ARG A 348 9.41 19.43 -12.01
C ARG A 348 10.66 18.57 -11.89
N PHE A 349 10.63 17.35 -12.41
CA PHE A 349 11.78 16.46 -12.39
C PHE A 349 12.99 17.07 -13.12
N THR A 350 12.79 17.55 -14.36
CA THR A 350 13.90 17.99 -15.24
C THR A 350 14.36 19.43 -15.03
N LYS A 351 13.49 20.34 -14.58
CA LYS A 351 13.80 21.77 -14.44
C LYS A 351 13.97 22.24 -13.00
N GLN A 352 13.34 21.58 -12.01
CA GLN A 352 13.31 22.04 -10.61
C GLN A 352 14.15 21.18 -9.66
N GLY A 353 14.46 19.92 -10.01
CA GLY A 353 15.21 19.00 -9.16
C GLY A 353 16.55 19.54 -8.68
N ASP A 354 17.44 19.84 -9.62
CA ASP A 354 18.76 20.37 -9.31
C ASP A 354 18.67 21.85 -8.92
N LYS A 355 17.77 22.64 -9.55
CA LYS A 355 17.68 24.09 -9.27
C LYS A 355 17.23 24.43 -7.86
N ILE A 356 16.24 23.74 -7.29
CA ILE A 356 15.77 24.06 -5.93
C ILE A 356 16.82 23.66 -4.91
N LEU A 357 17.37 22.44 -5.02
CA LEU A 357 18.44 21.99 -4.12
C LEU A 357 19.66 22.90 -4.22
N ASN A 358 20.12 23.21 -5.43
CA ASN A 358 21.23 24.12 -5.66
C ASN A 358 20.92 25.53 -5.14
N SER A 359 19.69 26.03 -5.29
CA SER A 359 19.30 27.35 -4.75
C SER A 359 19.29 27.39 -3.21
N VAL A 360 18.88 26.30 -2.55
CA VAL A 360 18.88 26.20 -1.08
C VAL A 360 20.32 26.11 -0.58
N ILE A 361 21.16 25.28 -1.20
CA ILE A 361 22.59 25.18 -0.88
C ILE A 361 23.26 26.54 -1.10
N GLN A 362 23.09 27.14 -2.28
CA GLN A 362 23.64 28.46 -2.62
C GLN A 362 23.20 29.52 -1.59
N SER A 363 21.89 29.66 -1.33
CA SER A 363 21.39 30.67 -0.38
C SER A 363 21.87 30.44 1.05
N SER A 364 21.97 29.18 1.50
CA SER A 364 22.46 28.86 2.83
C SER A 364 23.96 29.11 2.97
N THR A 365 24.74 28.75 1.96
CA THR A 365 26.18 28.99 1.88
C THR A 365 26.48 30.49 1.89
N LEU A 366 25.83 31.29 1.04
CA LEU A 366 25.98 32.74 1.03
C LEU A 366 25.60 33.37 2.37
N ARG A 367 24.54 32.88 3.03
CA ARG A 367 24.13 33.38 4.34
C ARG A 367 25.14 33.03 5.43
N ASN A 368 25.72 31.83 5.41
CA ASN A 368 26.77 31.43 6.34
C ASN A 368 28.01 32.31 6.18
N VAL A 369 28.44 32.55 4.93
CA VAL A 369 29.56 33.45 4.62
C VAL A 369 29.28 34.87 5.09
N GLU A 370 28.08 35.40 4.87
CA GLU A 370 27.66 36.71 5.36
C GLU A 370 27.70 36.81 6.89
N LEU A 371 27.21 35.79 7.60
CA LEU A 371 27.22 35.76 9.07
C LEU A 371 28.64 35.77 9.62
N ILE A 372 29.55 34.97 9.05
CA ILE A 372 30.96 34.98 9.45
C ILE A 372 31.63 36.31 9.11
N ALA A 373 31.39 36.85 7.91
CA ALA A 373 31.91 38.15 7.50
C ALA A 373 31.46 39.28 8.45
N SER A 374 30.24 39.19 9.00
CA SER A 374 29.70 40.20 9.93
C SER A 374 30.36 40.21 11.31
N VAL A 375 31.02 39.12 11.71
CA VAL A 375 31.68 39.00 13.02
C VAL A 375 33.20 39.13 12.94
N LEU A 376 33.78 39.25 11.74
CA LEU A 376 35.23 39.40 11.54
C LEU A 376 35.83 40.55 12.37
N THR A 377 35.11 41.67 12.51
CA THR A 377 35.57 42.84 13.29
C THR A 377 35.69 42.57 14.79
N SER A 378 35.14 41.46 15.27
CA SER A 378 35.20 41.03 16.67
C SER A 378 36.19 39.88 16.89
N LEU A 379 36.86 39.42 15.84
CA LEU A 379 37.87 38.37 15.89
C LEU A 379 39.28 38.98 15.91
N ASP A 380 40.19 38.28 16.59
CA ASP A 380 41.60 38.64 16.63
C ASP A 380 42.30 38.11 15.37
N SER A 381 42.82 39.01 14.53
CA SER A 381 43.50 38.68 13.28
C SER A 381 44.88 38.07 13.50
N ASP A 382 45.45 38.21 14.69
CA ASP A 382 46.78 37.70 15.02
C ASP A 382 46.71 36.31 15.69
N ASN A 383 45.52 35.72 15.76
CA ASN A 383 45.30 34.39 16.30
C ASN A 383 45.33 33.32 15.19
N ASP A 384 46.43 32.58 15.13
CA ASP A 384 46.68 31.53 14.14
C ASP A 384 45.58 30.45 14.06
N GLU A 385 44.93 30.13 15.18
CA GLU A 385 43.84 29.13 15.21
C GLU A 385 42.58 29.69 14.53
N ILE A 386 42.26 30.96 14.76
CA ILE A 386 41.14 31.65 14.11
C ILE A 386 41.38 31.78 12.61
N VAL A 387 42.60 32.17 12.22
CA VAL A 387 42.99 32.30 10.80
C VAL A 387 42.91 30.97 10.06
N SER A 388 43.39 29.88 10.68
CA SER A 388 43.31 28.52 10.10
C SER A 388 41.87 28.07 9.87
N VAL A 389 40.99 28.24 10.87
CA VAL A 389 39.57 27.88 10.76
C VAL A 389 38.85 28.70 9.68
N LEU A 390 39.16 30.00 9.58
CA LEU A 390 38.58 30.87 8.55
C LEU A 390 39.08 30.52 7.15
N LYS A 391 40.32 30.04 7.00
CA LYS A 391 40.86 29.54 5.74
C LYS A 391 40.13 28.28 5.27
N GLU A 392 39.97 27.28 6.13
CA GLU A 392 39.21 26.06 5.83
C GLU A 392 37.74 26.38 5.52
N PHE A 393 37.12 27.26 6.32
CA PHE A 393 35.76 27.73 6.09
C PHE A 393 35.63 28.38 4.70
N SER A 394 36.55 29.27 4.32
CA SER A 394 36.51 29.94 3.02
C SER A 394 36.62 28.94 1.86
N GLN A 395 37.58 28.01 1.92
CA GLN A 395 37.81 27.01 0.88
C GLN A 395 36.61 26.06 0.69
N LEU A 396 36.04 25.56 1.79
CA LEU A 396 34.87 24.68 1.74
C LEU A 396 33.66 25.39 1.15
N ASN A 397 33.40 26.63 1.56
CA ASN A 397 32.25 27.38 1.06
C ASN A 397 32.44 27.81 -0.41
N LYS A 398 33.67 28.15 -0.85
CA LYS A 398 34.01 28.37 -2.27
C LYS A 398 33.71 27.13 -3.11
N THR A 399 34.23 25.97 -2.69
CA THR A 399 34.01 24.69 -3.37
C THR A 399 32.52 24.33 -3.46
N ILE A 400 31.75 24.59 -2.40
CA ILE A 400 30.29 24.36 -2.40
C ILE A 400 29.59 25.30 -3.37
N LEU A 401 29.95 26.59 -3.41
CA LEU A 401 29.39 27.58 -4.35
C LEU A 401 29.70 27.22 -5.81
N ASP A 402 30.93 26.82 -6.10
CA ASP A 402 31.36 26.38 -7.43
C ASP A 402 30.60 25.12 -7.87
N SER A 403 30.43 24.16 -6.96
CA SER A 403 29.70 22.91 -7.20
C SER A 403 28.21 23.09 -7.51
N VAL A 404 27.60 24.18 -7.03
CA VAL A 404 26.19 24.52 -7.33
C VAL A 404 26.03 25.47 -8.51
N GLY A 405 27.13 25.88 -9.17
CA GLY A 405 27.15 26.77 -10.33
C GLY A 405 26.91 28.24 -9.99
N TYR A 406 27.46 28.71 -8.88
CA TYR A 406 27.41 30.13 -8.51
C TYR A 406 28.50 30.93 -9.23
N ASP A 407 28.14 31.66 -10.29
CA ASP A 407 29.10 32.36 -11.16
C ASP A 407 29.41 33.82 -10.74
N SER A 408 28.89 34.29 -9.61
CA SER A 408 29.06 35.68 -9.15
C SER A 408 30.19 35.80 -8.12
N ILE A 409 30.78 36.99 -8.03
CA ILE A 409 31.78 37.28 -6.99
C ILE A 409 31.06 37.44 -5.63
N ASP A 410 31.47 36.67 -4.62
CA ASP A 410 31.00 36.85 -3.24
C ASP A 410 31.89 37.86 -2.49
N GLU A 411 31.39 39.08 -2.32
CA GLU A 411 32.10 40.15 -1.61
C GLU A 411 32.36 39.83 -0.13
N ASN A 412 31.54 38.98 0.50
CA ASN A 412 31.74 38.59 1.90
C ASN A 412 32.81 37.51 2.03
N LEU A 413 32.89 36.59 1.06
CA LEU A 413 33.99 35.64 0.97
C LEU A 413 35.33 36.37 0.75
N ASN A 414 35.34 37.40 -0.10
CA ASN A 414 36.50 38.26 -0.30
C ASN A 414 36.93 39.00 0.98
N LYS A 415 35.98 39.45 1.81
CA LYS A 415 36.29 40.06 3.12
C LYS A 415 36.94 39.06 4.07
N ILE A 416 36.46 37.81 4.08
CA ILE A 416 37.07 36.74 4.87
C ILE A 416 38.49 36.48 4.37
N ASN A 417 38.69 36.30 3.06
CA ASN A 417 40.01 36.08 2.45
C ASN A 417 41.00 37.21 2.76
N HIS A 418 40.55 38.47 2.68
CA HIS A 418 41.37 39.62 3.02
C HIS A 418 41.77 39.63 4.51
N PHE A 419 40.85 39.26 5.41
CA PHE A 419 41.12 39.19 6.85
C PHE A 419 42.18 38.14 7.21
N ILE A 420 42.15 36.97 6.54
CA ILE A 420 43.12 35.89 6.76
C ILE A 420 44.44 36.08 5.98
N GLY A 421 44.59 37.19 5.24
CA GLY A 421 45.77 37.44 4.41
C GLY A 421 45.93 36.43 3.25
N PHE A 422 44.82 35.86 2.78
CA PHE A 422 44.81 34.85 1.73
C PHE A 422 44.68 35.53 0.36
N ASP A 423 45.71 35.39 -0.47
CA ASP A 423 45.70 35.86 -1.85
C ASP A 423 45.24 34.70 -2.76
N ASP A 424 44.22 34.94 -3.59
CA ASP A 424 43.54 33.91 -4.41
C ASP A 424 44.47 33.28 -5.49
N SER A 425 45.73 33.73 -5.56
CA SER A 425 46.77 33.25 -6.48
C SER A 425 47.52 31.99 -6.02
N ASP A 426 47.31 31.53 -4.79
CA ASP A 426 48.01 30.37 -4.22
C ASP A 426 47.25 29.02 -4.34
N ILE A 427 46.04 28.98 -4.93
CA ILE A 427 45.22 27.74 -5.01
C ILE A 427 45.50 26.91 -6.28
N ASP A 428 45.96 27.50 -7.38
CA ASP A 428 46.02 26.80 -8.68
C ASP A 428 47.17 25.79 -8.82
N LEU A 429 47.92 25.45 -7.76
CA LEU A 429 49.13 24.62 -7.88
C LEU A 429 49.25 23.43 -6.91
N GLU A 430 48.34 23.19 -5.96
CA GLU A 430 48.51 22.07 -5.00
C GLU A 430 47.70 20.79 -5.28
N ASP A 431 46.71 20.83 -6.19
CA ASP A 431 45.85 19.66 -6.46
C ASP A 431 46.24 18.81 -7.69
N GLU A 432 47.16 19.25 -8.56
CA GLU A 432 47.62 18.43 -9.70
C GLU A 432 48.77 17.46 -9.35
N ASP A 433 49.61 17.77 -8.37
CA ASP A 433 50.80 16.97 -8.06
C ASP A 433 50.54 15.80 -7.08
N GLN A 434 49.49 15.85 -6.25
CA GLN A 434 49.15 14.72 -5.36
C GLN A 434 48.41 13.57 -6.07
N VAL A 435 47.76 13.83 -7.21
CA VAL A 435 47.03 12.77 -7.94
C VAL A 435 47.97 11.94 -8.82
N GLN A 436 49.16 12.44 -9.18
CA GLN A 436 50.11 11.67 -10.00
C GLN A 436 51.02 10.71 -9.21
N GLU A 437 51.40 11.02 -7.95
CA GLU A 437 52.26 10.11 -7.17
C GLU A 437 51.53 8.82 -6.72
N ASP A 438 50.22 8.87 -6.50
CA ASP A 438 49.44 7.68 -6.10
C ASP A 438 49.08 6.74 -7.26
N ILE A 439 49.20 7.20 -8.52
CA ILE A 439 48.96 6.34 -9.69
C ILE A 439 50.24 5.60 -10.13
N VAL A 440 51.43 6.14 -9.85
CA VAL A 440 52.71 5.49 -10.24
C VAL A 440 53.23 4.50 -9.18
N SER A 441 52.75 4.57 -7.93
CA SER A 441 53.14 3.62 -6.88
C SER A 441 52.30 2.32 -6.82
N SER A 442 51.30 2.17 -7.70
CA SER A 442 50.36 1.03 -7.68
C SER A 442 50.27 0.24 -8.99
N ILE A 443 51.32 0.22 -9.83
CA ILE A 443 51.47 -0.74 -10.95
C ILE A 443 52.61 -1.72 -10.68
#